data_AF-A0A9J7H7E6-F1
#
_entry.id   AF-A0A9J7H7E6-F1
#
_cell.length_a   1.000
_cell.length_b   1.000
_cell.length_c   1.000
_cell.angle_alpha   90.00
_cell.angle_beta   90.00
_cell.angle_gamma   90.00
#
_symmetry.space_group_name_H-M   'P 1'
#
loop_
_entity.id
_entity.type
_entity.pdbx_description
1 polymer ?
#
loop_
_entity_poly.entity_id
_entity_poly.type
_entity_poly.pdbx_seq_one_letter_code
_entity_poly.pdbx_strand_id
1 'polypeptide(L)'
;MTKISNLFTSDKPQIHVTHKIRANGKITLRCLALNFYPAEITLTWQREGNNQTQGTEVMDTRPAGDGNFQKWAAVVVLPGEEQRYTCHVQHEGLPEPLTLRWEPRQPSVPIMPIVTGLVLGAVLMGAVVTFLIWKRRNKG
;
A
#
# COMPACT_ATOMS: atom_id res chain seq x y z
N MET A 1 -26.26 -10.88 -35.03
CA MET A 1 -25.01 -10.11 -34.88
C MET A 1 -25.36 -8.63 -34.92
N THR A 2 -25.75 -8.05 -33.78
CA THR A 2 -25.63 -6.62 -33.43
C THR A 2 -26.30 -6.44 -32.06
N LYS A 3 -25.51 -6.46 -30.99
CA LYS A 3 -25.93 -5.86 -29.72
C LYS A 3 -25.36 -4.45 -29.76
N ILE A 4 -26.22 -3.46 -29.92
CA ILE A 4 -25.83 -2.05 -29.84
C ILE A 4 -25.47 -1.81 -28.36
N SER A 5 -24.18 -1.90 -28.04
CA SER A 5 -23.63 -1.56 -26.73
C SER A 5 -22.49 -0.59 -26.92
N ASN A 6 -22.84 0.68 -27.12
CA ASN A 6 -21.97 1.76 -26.64
C ASN A 6 -22.66 2.33 -25.42
N LEU A 7 -21.89 2.69 -24.37
CA LEU A 7 -21.94 3.96 -23.64
C LEU A 7 -21.29 3.81 -22.24
N PHE A 8 -19.95 3.95 -22.23
CA PHE A 8 -19.00 4.14 -21.11
C PHE A 8 -18.76 2.97 -20.13
N THR A 9 -17.61 2.30 -20.29
CA THR A 9 -17.04 1.45 -19.23
C THR A 9 -16.48 2.34 -18.13
N SER A 10 -16.92 2.16 -16.88
CA SER A 10 -16.34 2.87 -15.73
C SER A 10 -15.00 2.23 -15.37
N ASP A 11 -13.95 3.04 -15.33
CA ASP A 11 -12.60 2.60 -14.96
C ASP A 11 -12.37 2.85 -13.47
N LYS A 12 -12.04 1.77 -12.76
CA LYS A 12 -11.75 1.79 -11.33
C LYS A 12 -10.52 2.67 -11.02
N PRO A 13 -10.58 3.52 -9.99
CA PRO A 13 -9.43 4.33 -9.60
C PRO A 13 -8.29 3.52 -9.01
N GLN A 14 -7.07 3.88 -9.41
CA GLN A 14 -5.84 3.44 -8.76
C GLN A 14 -5.55 4.35 -7.57
N ILE A 15 -5.65 3.80 -6.35
CA ILE A 15 -5.51 4.58 -5.12
C ILE A 15 -4.11 4.45 -4.53
N HIS A 16 -3.52 5.59 -4.17
CA HIS A 16 -2.25 5.65 -3.45
C HIS A 16 -2.39 6.54 -2.22
N VAL A 17 -1.90 6.07 -1.08
CA VAL A 17 -1.81 6.88 0.14
C VAL A 17 -0.34 7.19 0.41
N THR A 18 -0.01 8.46 0.43
CA THR A 18 1.35 8.97 0.64
C THR A 18 1.49 9.64 2.00
N HIS A 19 2.68 9.56 2.57
CA HIS A 19 3.03 10.11 3.88
C HIS A 19 4.24 11.04 3.72
N LYS A 20 4.09 12.29 4.14
CA LYS A 20 5.15 13.30 4.08
C LYS A 20 5.28 14.03 5.41
N ILE A 21 6.49 14.01 5.98
CA ILE A 21 6.83 14.82 7.15
C ILE A 21 7.05 16.28 6.70
N ARG A 22 6.43 17.23 7.41
CA ARG A 22 6.59 18.68 7.20
C ARG A 22 7.75 19.23 8.03
N ALA A 23 8.21 20.44 7.69
CA ALA A 23 9.28 21.13 8.42
C ALA A 23 8.96 21.37 9.90
N ASN A 24 7.67 21.49 10.26
CA ASN A 24 7.21 21.66 11.64
C ASN A 24 6.95 20.33 12.37
N GLY A 25 7.42 19.20 11.85
CA GLY A 25 7.26 17.87 12.44
C GLY A 25 5.88 17.23 12.24
N LYS A 26 4.86 17.98 11.78
CA LYS A 26 3.54 17.39 11.44
C LYS A 26 3.63 16.55 10.18
N ILE A 27 2.63 15.69 9.96
CA ILE A 27 2.58 14.80 8.82
C ILE A 27 1.45 15.20 7.89
N THR A 28 1.67 15.09 6.59
CA THR A 28 0.62 15.13 5.57
C THR A 28 0.39 13.74 5.05
N LEU A 29 -0.82 13.26 5.25
CA LEU A 29 -1.33 12.10 4.53
C LEU A 29 -2.07 12.60 3.29
N ARG A 30 -1.76 12.02 2.13
CA ARG A 30 -2.44 12.38 0.87
C ARG A 30 -2.90 11.12 0.16
N CYS A 31 -4.19 11.07 -0.12
CA CYS A 31 -4.88 10.03 -0.87
C CYS A 31 -5.05 10.50 -2.30
N LEU A 32 -4.46 9.78 -3.25
CA LEU A 32 -4.52 10.07 -4.68
C LEU A 32 -5.37 9.01 -5.36
N ALA A 33 -6.32 9.44 -6.17
CA ALA A 33 -7.04 8.60 -7.13
C ALA A 33 -6.59 8.96 -8.54
N LEU A 34 -6.12 7.96 -9.28
CA LEU A 34 -5.56 8.11 -10.62
C LEU A 34 -6.28 7.19 -11.61
N ASN A 35 -6.21 7.54 -12.90
CA ASN A 35 -6.64 6.71 -14.03
C ASN A 35 -8.06 6.15 -13.87
N PHE A 36 -9.01 7.01 -13.50
CA PHE A 36 -10.41 6.63 -13.34
C PHE A 36 -11.33 7.34 -14.31
N TYR A 37 -12.47 6.73 -14.60
CA TYR A 37 -13.53 7.29 -15.42
C TYR A 37 -14.88 6.77 -14.90
N PRO A 38 -15.92 7.61 -14.80
CA PRO A 38 -16.02 9.03 -15.15
C PRO A 38 -15.44 9.94 -14.05
N ALA A 39 -15.52 11.25 -14.26
CA ALA A 39 -14.93 12.28 -13.40
C ALA A 39 -15.49 12.35 -11.97
N GLU A 40 -16.72 11.86 -11.76
CA GLU A 40 -17.39 11.94 -10.47
C GLU A 40 -16.76 10.96 -9.48
N ILE A 41 -16.07 11.49 -8.47
CA ILE A 41 -15.41 10.73 -7.42
C ILE A 41 -15.43 11.53 -6.11
N THR A 42 -15.67 10.82 -5.02
CA THR A 42 -15.60 11.38 -3.66
C THR A 42 -14.41 10.79 -2.92
N LEU A 43 -13.55 11.68 -2.41
CA LEU A 43 -12.42 11.35 -1.53
C LEU A 43 -12.65 12.03 -0.18
N THR A 44 -12.72 11.25 0.89
CA THR A 44 -12.98 11.77 2.24
C THR A 44 -11.95 11.23 3.22
N TRP A 45 -11.32 12.12 3.99
CA TRP A 45 -10.53 11.69 5.13
C TRP A 45 -11.44 11.45 6.32
N GLN A 46 -11.24 10.33 7.02
CA GLN A 46 -11.93 9.99 8.25
C GLN A 46 -10.91 9.77 9.36
N ARG A 47 -11.24 10.19 10.58
CA ARG A 47 -10.52 9.83 11.80
C ARG A 47 -11.45 8.96 12.63
N GLU A 48 -11.10 7.69 12.82
CA GLU A 48 -11.93 6.74 13.58
C GLU A 48 -13.39 6.70 13.10
N GLY A 49 -13.59 6.74 11.78
CA GLY A 49 -14.91 6.74 11.14
C GLY A 49 -15.58 8.10 11.01
N ASN A 50 -15.08 9.14 11.68
CA ASN A 50 -15.65 10.49 11.59
C ASN A 50 -15.03 11.29 10.44
N ASN A 51 -15.86 11.79 9.52
CA ASN A 51 -15.43 12.62 8.41
C ASN A 51 -14.67 13.87 8.89
N GLN A 52 -13.53 14.15 8.25
CA GLN A 52 -12.67 15.28 8.54
C GLN A 52 -12.85 16.34 7.45
N THR A 53 -13.17 17.56 7.86
CA THR A 53 -13.27 18.73 6.98
C THR A 53 -12.20 19.77 7.33
N GLN A 54 -11.95 19.99 8.62
CA GLN A 54 -10.93 20.92 9.08
C GLN A 54 -9.51 20.41 8.75
N GLY A 55 -8.68 21.26 8.16
CA GLY A 55 -7.31 20.91 7.79
C GLY A 55 -7.21 19.87 6.68
N THR A 56 -8.33 19.56 6.01
CA THR A 56 -8.37 18.73 4.81
C THR A 56 -8.36 19.63 3.58
N GLU A 57 -7.42 19.36 2.69
CA GLU A 57 -7.32 20.00 1.38
C GLU A 57 -7.80 19.00 0.33
N VAL A 58 -8.82 19.35 -0.44
CA VAL A 58 -9.34 18.53 -1.54
C VAL A 58 -9.14 19.30 -2.83
N MET A 59 -8.45 18.67 -3.79
CA MET A 59 -8.30 19.23 -5.12
C MET A 59 -9.48 18.83 -6.00
N ASP A 60 -9.86 19.72 -6.92
CA ASP A 60 -10.85 19.42 -7.96
C ASP A 60 -10.39 18.26 -8.85
N THR A 61 -11.35 17.54 -9.42
CA THR A 61 -11.05 16.48 -10.40
C THR A 61 -10.40 17.11 -11.64
N ARG A 62 -9.26 16.58 -12.06
CA ARG A 62 -8.51 17.06 -13.23
C ARG A 62 -8.39 15.96 -14.28
N PRO A 63 -8.42 16.29 -15.58
CA PRO A 63 -8.08 15.33 -16.62
C PRO A 63 -6.60 14.92 -16.51
N ALA A 64 -6.31 13.65 -16.85
CA ALA A 64 -4.96 13.10 -16.89
C ALA A 64 -4.30 13.20 -18.28
N GLY A 65 -5.07 13.53 -19.33
CA GLY A 65 -4.59 13.74 -20.70
C GLY A 65 -4.76 12.55 -21.64
N ASP A 66 -5.11 11.38 -21.10
CA ASP A 66 -5.36 10.11 -21.79
C ASP A 66 -6.86 9.76 -21.89
N GLY A 67 -7.74 10.68 -21.49
CA GLY A 67 -9.19 10.46 -21.39
C GLY A 67 -9.67 10.09 -19.98
N ASN A 68 -8.76 9.80 -19.05
CA ASN A 68 -9.07 9.53 -17.64
C ASN A 68 -8.93 10.78 -16.76
N PHE A 69 -9.30 10.60 -15.49
CA PHE A 69 -9.27 11.63 -14.47
C PHE A 69 -8.33 11.27 -13.31
N GLN A 70 -7.97 12.31 -12.57
CA GLN A 70 -7.20 12.24 -11.34
C GLN A 70 -7.77 13.23 -10.30
N LYS A 71 -7.69 12.87 -9.02
CA LYS A 71 -8.10 13.71 -7.89
C LYS A 71 -7.27 13.34 -6.66
N TRP A 72 -7.12 14.27 -5.73
CA TRP A 72 -6.48 13.95 -4.44
C TRP A 72 -7.10 14.73 -3.29
N ALA A 73 -7.00 14.16 -2.10
CA ALA A 73 -7.33 14.80 -0.84
C ALA A 73 -6.18 14.60 0.16
N ALA A 74 -5.82 15.64 0.91
CA ALA A 74 -4.76 15.60 1.90
C ALA A 74 -5.25 16.09 3.26
N VAL A 75 -4.70 15.54 4.34
CA VAL A 75 -4.98 15.96 5.72
C VAL A 75 -3.68 16.11 6.49
N VAL A 76 -3.63 17.08 7.39
CA VAL A 76 -2.51 17.27 8.31
C VAL A 76 -2.79 16.55 9.61
N VAL A 77 -1.89 15.67 10.02
CA VAL A 77 -2.02 14.84 11.23
C VAL A 77 -0.81 15.02 12.15
N LEU A 78 -1.00 14.68 13.42
CA LEU A 78 0.09 14.63 14.40
C LEU A 78 0.89 13.33 14.24
N PRO A 79 2.21 13.36 14.52
CA PRO A 79 3.01 12.14 14.62
C PRO A 79 2.42 11.13 15.60
N GLY A 80 2.36 9.87 15.19
CA GLY A 80 1.77 8.77 15.97
C GLY A 80 0.25 8.63 15.84
N GLU A 81 -0.43 9.57 15.19
CA GLU A 81 -1.87 9.49 14.94
C GLU A 81 -2.22 9.01 13.53
N GLU A 82 -1.24 8.76 12.66
CA GLU A 82 -1.41 8.51 11.23
C GLU A 82 -2.35 7.32 10.96
N GLN A 83 -2.21 6.25 11.77
CA GLN A 83 -3.00 5.02 11.64
C GLN A 83 -4.47 5.17 12.05
N ARG A 84 -4.83 6.28 12.72
CA ARG A 84 -6.23 6.62 13.05
C ARG A 84 -6.99 7.22 11.88
N TYR A 85 -6.26 7.60 10.81
CA TYR A 85 -6.83 8.23 9.62
C TYR A 85 -6.98 7.23 8.48
N THR A 86 -8.15 7.27 7.85
CA THR A 86 -8.50 6.47 6.67
C THR A 86 -8.98 7.37 5.54
N CYS A 87 -8.55 7.10 4.31
CA CYS A 87 -9.14 7.67 3.12
C CYS A 87 -10.30 6.79 2.65
N HIS A 88 -11.49 7.36 2.62
CA HIS A 88 -12.69 6.75 2.09
C HIS A 88 -12.92 7.22 0.65
N VAL A 89 -13.07 6.27 -0.28
CA VAL A 89 -13.18 6.53 -1.72
C VAL A 89 -14.47 5.94 -2.25
N GLN A 90 -15.27 6.77 -2.91
CA GLN A 90 -16.49 6.36 -3.61
C GLN A 90 -16.38 6.75 -5.07
N HIS A 91 -16.59 5.78 -5.95
CA HIS A 91 -16.56 5.92 -7.41
C HIS A 91 -17.41 4.80 -8.02
N GLU A 92 -18.09 5.05 -9.13
CA GLU A 92 -18.99 4.06 -9.76
C GLU A 92 -18.25 2.84 -10.36
N GLY A 93 -16.96 2.98 -10.68
CA GLY A 93 -16.10 1.88 -11.10
C GLY A 93 -15.67 0.96 -9.94
N LEU A 94 -16.05 1.27 -8.70
CA LEU A 94 -15.83 0.42 -7.54
C LEU A 94 -17.10 -0.37 -7.21
N PRO A 95 -17.01 -1.70 -6.99
CA PRO A 95 -18.17 -2.48 -6.56
C PRO A 95 -18.66 -2.05 -5.17
N GLU A 96 -17.73 -1.61 -4.31
CA GLU A 96 -17.98 -1.10 -2.96
C GLU A 96 -16.99 0.03 -2.64
N PRO A 97 -17.34 0.96 -1.74
CA PRO A 97 -16.42 2.00 -1.30
C PRO A 97 -15.11 1.44 -0.73
N LEU A 98 -13.99 2.06 -1.08
CA LEU A 98 -12.68 1.66 -0.55
C LEU A 98 -12.33 2.50 0.68
N THR A 99 -11.82 1.85 1.72
CA THR A 99 -11.27 2.49 2.91
C THR A 99 -9.80 2.11 3.05
N LEU A 100 -8.89 3.08 2.93
CA LEU A 100 -7.45 2.83 2.86
C LEU A 100 -6.70 3.62 3.94
N ARG A 101 -5.73 2.96 4.58
CA ARG A 101 -4.78 3.60 5.50
C ARG A 101 -3.45 3.82 4.82
N TRP A 102 -2.63 4.68 5.41
CA TRP A 102 -1.22 4.73 5.06
C TRP A 102 -0.49 3.51 5.64
N GLU A 103 0.28 2.82 4.81
CA GLU A 103 1.13 1.70 5.23
C GLU A 103 2.60 2.13 5.23
N PRO A 104 3.36 1.91 6.33
CA PRO A 104 4.80 2.08 6.34
C PRO A 104 5.46 1.21 5.28
N ARG A 105 6.51 1.73 4.63
CA ARG A 105 7.34 0.88 3.76
C ARG A 105 7.99 -0.20 4.64
N GLN A 106 7.65 -1.46 4.41
CA GLN A 106 8.35 -2.55 5.05
C GLN A 106 9.80 -2.57 4.55
N PRO A 107 10.80 -2.63 5.43
CA PRO A 107 12.17 -2.86 4.99
C PRO A 107 12.24 -4.20 4.28
N SER A 108 12.77 -4.20 3.05
CA SER A 108 13.03 -5.42 2.30
C SER A 108 14.06 -6.25 3.07
N VAL A 109 13.62 -7.30 3.76
CA VAL A 109 14.53 -8.24 4.41
C VAL A 109 15.20 -9.06 3.29
N PRO A 110 16.54 -9.06 3.16
CA PRO A 110 17.20 -9.85 2.13
C PRO A 110 17.09 -11.34 2.52
N ILE A 111 16.19 -12.07 1.87
CA ILE A 111 15.93 -13.49 2.16
C ILE A 111 17.14 -14.37 1.77
N MET A 112 17.86 -13.98 0.71
CA MET A 112 19.00 -14.74 0.18
C MET A 112 20.09 -15.06 1.21
N PRO A 113 20.68 -14.09 1.94
CA PRO A 113 21.70 -14.40 2.95
C PRO A 113 21.18 -15.30 4.09
N ILE A 114 19.90 -15.20 4.45
CA ILE A 114 19.28 -16.03 5.50
C ILE A 114 19.23 -17.49 5.04
N VAL A 115 18.75 -17.74 3.81
CA VAL A 115 18.68 -19.09 3.23
C VAL A 115 20.08 -19.68 3.07
N THR A 116 21.04 -18.92 2.54
CA THR A 116 22.42 -19.39 2.37
C THR A 116 23.06 -19.77 3.72
N GLY A 117 22.84 -18.96 4.75
CA GLY A 117 23.34 -19.25 6.11
C GLY A 117 22.76 -20.54 6.70
N LEU A 118 21.45 -20.77 6.55
CA LEU A 118 20.79 -21.98 7.05
C LEU A 118 21.29 -23.26 6.36
N VAL A 119 21.46 -23.21 5.03
CA VAL A 119 21.95 -24.36 4.26
C VAL A 119 23.38 -24.71 4.64
N LEU A 120 24.27 -23.72 4.70
CA LEU A 120 25.67 -23.94 5.10
C LEU A 120 25.77 -24.49 6.52
N GLY A 121 24.97 -23.97 7.45
CA GLY A 121 24.91 -24.47 8.83
C GLY A 121 24.49 -25.94 8.91
N ALA A 122 23.45 -26.34 8.17
CA ALA A 122 22.99 -27.73 8.13
C ALA A 122 24.04 -28.69 7.55
N VAL A 123 24.75 -28.30 6.49
CA VAL A 123 25.80 -29.11 5.86
C VAL A 123 26.98 -29.33 6.80
N LEU A 124 27.46 -28.26 7.46
CA LEU A 124 28.56 -28.35 8.42
C LEU A 124 28.20 -29.24 9.62
N MET A 125 26.99 -29.06 10.17
CA MET A 125 26.49 -29.92 11.25
C MET A 125 26.41 -31.38 10.82
N GLY A 126 25.88 -31.66 9.62
CA GLY A 126 25.81 -33.01 9.07
C GLY A 126 27.19 -33.67 8.90
N ALA A 127 28.19 -32.90 8.42
CA ALA A 127 29.57 -33.37 8.26
C ALA A 127 30.26 -33.67 9.60
N VAL A 128 30.06 -32.81 10.61
CA VAL A 128 30.60 -33.03 11.96
C VAL A 128 30.01 -34.30 12.58
N VAL A 129 28.70 -34.50 12.46
CA VAL A 129 28.03 -35.70 12.99
C VAL A 129 28.56 -36.97 12.32
N THR A 130 28.69 -37.00 10.98
CA THR A 130 29.25 -38.14 10.27
C THR A 130 30.70 -38.42 10.66
N PHE A 131 31.54 -37.38 10.78
CA PHE A 131 32.92 -37.52 11.23
C PHE A 131 33.03 -38.10 12.65
N LEU A 132 32.21 -37.63 13.59
CA LEU A 132 32.18 -38.13 14.97
C LEU A 132 31.76 -39.61 15.03
N ILE A 133 30.79 -40.03 14.22
CA ILE A 133 30.36 -41.43 14.14
C ILE A 133 31.48 -42.31 13.57
N TRP A 134 32.15 -41.87 12.51
CA TRP A 134 33.28 -42.60 11.91
C TRP A 134 34.43 -42.80 12.90
N LYS A 135 34.82 -41.75 13.63
CA LYS A 135 35.88 -41.81 14.66
C LYS A 135 35.53 -42.76 15.81
N ARG A 136 34.25 -42.86 16.21
CA ARG A 136 33.83 -43.84 17.23
C ARG A 136 33.95 -45.28 16.72
N ARG A 137 33.59 -45.56 15.47
CA ARG A 137 33.68 -46.92 14.89
C ARG A 137 35.11 -47.41 14.75
N ASN A 138 36.08 -46.54 14.51
CA ASN A 138 37.48 -46.92 14.28
C ASN A 138 38.30 -47.14 15.56
N LYS A 139 37.70 -46.91 16.74
CA LYS A 139 38.35 -47.06 18.06
C LYS A 139 37.85 -48.28 18.86
N GLY A 140 36.92 -49.06 18.30
CA GLY A 140 36.54 -50.39 18.81
C GLY A 140 37.05 -51.44 17.85
#